data_AF-A0A7L6BEP5-F1
#
_entry.id   AF-A0A7L6BEP5-F1
#
_cell.length_a   1.000
_cell.length_b   1.000
_cell.length_c   1.000
_cell.angle_alpha   90.00
_cell.angle_beta   90.00
_cell.angle_gamma   90.00
#
_symmetry.space_group_name_H-M   'P 1'
#
loop_
_entity.id
_entity.type
_entity.pdbx_description
1 polymer ?
#
loop_
_entity_poly.entity_id
_entity_poly.type
_entity_poly.pdbx_seq_one_letter_code
_entity_poly.pdbx_strand_id
1 'polypeptide(L)'
;MPRSLPSKLNPIARRRVDMDQIRAKLLAPQDATKRPDSVSQAILEQYKLYVEMADRLSSRRGLTNTFFLTLNTAIASLGTILSESLKERPKAALYLLLIVLLTQTGAWFAILRSYQQLNSAKYRVIGALEEHLPASPYWKAEWAALGSGRDKRVYWPISQVEQIVPVLFALTYVGLMAIVW
;
A
#
# COMPACT_ATOMS: atom_id res chain seq x y z
N MET A 1 -16.77 -26.94 34.65
CA MET A 1 -17.20 -25.55 34.92
C MET A 1 -16.54 -24.62 33.91
N PRO A 2 -17.29 -23.98 32.99
CA PRO A 2 -16.70 -23.08 32.01
C PRO A 2 -16.49 -21.69 32.63
N ARG A 3 -15.23 -21.21 32.66
CA ARG A 3 -14.91 -19.81 32.96
C ARG A 3 -15.24 -18.98 31.73
N SER A 4 -16.29 -18.18 31.81
CA SER A 4 -16.60 -17.11 30.86
C SER A 4 -15.46 -16.09 30.82
N LEU A 5 -14.87 -15.91 29.64
CA LEU A 5 -13.94 -14.81 29.38
C LEU A 5 -14.75 -13.53 29.07
N PRO A 6 -14.43 -12.38 29.69
CA PRO A 6 -15.20 -11.16 29.50
C PRO A 6 -14.99 -10.57 28.11
N SER A 7 -16.09 -10.55 27.36
CA SER A 7 -16.39 -9.68 26.23
C SER A 7 -16.23 -8.21 26.64
N LYS A 8 -15.07 -7.62 26.33
CA LYS A 8 -14.91 -6.17 26.11
C LYS A 8 -13.90 -5.94 24.98
N LEU A 9 -14.33 -6.23 23.76
CA LEU A 9 -13.64 -5.78 22.56
C LEU A 9 -13.81 -4.26 22.43
N ASN A 10 -12.69 -3.56 22.55
CA ASN A 10 -12.55 -2.13 22.29
C ASN A 10 -12.96 -1.81 20.84
N PRO A 11 -13.93 -0.89 20.59
CA PRO A 11 -14.39 -0.57 19.24
C PRO A 11 -13.32 0.12 18.37
N ILE A 12 -12.23 0.61 18.96
CA ILE A 12 -11.13 1.30 18.27
C ILE A 12 -10.07 0.31 17.72
N ALA A 13 -10.08 -0.96 18.14
CA ALA A 13 -9.21 -1.99 17.56
C ALA A 13 -9.66 -2.45 16.15
N ARG A 14 -10.81 -1.97 15.66
CA ARG A 14 -11.37 -2.27 14.34
C ARG A 14 -10.69 -1.47 13.23
N ARG A 15 -9.50 -1.89 12.80
CA ARG A 15 -9.00 -1.61 11.43
C ARG A 15 -7.81 -2.45 10.97
N ARG A 16 -7.50 -3.56 11.65
CA ARG A 16 -6.63 -4.59 11.09
C ARG A 16 -7.54 -5.58 10.38
N VAL A 17 -7.24 -5.83 9.10
CA VAL A 17 -7.87 -6.90 8.32
C VAL A 17 -7.77 -8.20 9.13
N ASP A 18 -8.91 -8.77 9.49
CA ASP A 18 -9.02 -9.93 10.36
C ASP A 18 -8.88 -11.22 9.53
N MET A 19 -7.86 -12.03 9.84
CA MET A 19 -7.60 -13.28 9.13
C MET A 19 -8.70 -14.31 9.34
N ASP A 20 -9.32 -14.33 10.52
CA ASP A 20 -10.38 -15.28 10.83
C ASP A 20 -11.64 -14.94 10.05
N GLN A 21 -11.92 -13.65 9.86
CA GLN A 21 -12.97 -13.19 8.98
C GLN A 21 -12.69 -13.52 7.50
N ILE A 22 -11.43 -13.38 7.04
CA ILE A 22 -11.05 -13.78 5.67
C ILE A 22 -11.31 -15.27 5.48
N ARG A 23 -10.78 -16.12 6.37
CA ARG A 23 -10.95 -17.58 6.30
C ARG A 23 -12.43 -17.97 6.27
N ALA A 24 -13.23 -17.38 7.16
CA ALA A 24 -14.67 -17.65 7.24
C ALA A 24 -15.44 -17.26 5.96
N LYS A 25 -14.96 -16.26 5.20
CA LYS A 25 -15.60 -15.78 3.96
C LYS A 25 -14.97 -16.31 2.68
N LEU A 26 -13.79 -16.90 2.76
CA LEU A 26 -13.01 -17.31 1.59
C LEU A 26 -13.64 -18.50 0.87
N LEU A 27 -14.08 -19.49 1.64
CA LEU A 27 -14.66 -20.72 1.11
C LEU A 27 -16.17 -20.56 0.99
N ALA A 28 -16.67 -20.71 -0.23
CA ALA A 28 -18.08 -21.01 -0.43
C ALA A 28 -18.40 -22.39 0.19
N PRO A 29 -19.66 -22.65 0.56
CA PRO A 29 -20.08 -23.99 0.95
C PRO A 29 -19.65 -24.98 -0.15
N GLN A 30 -18.84 -25.97 0.22
CA GLN A 30 -18.41 -26.96 -0.75
C GLN A 30 -19.61 -27.81 -1.13
N ASP A 31 -19.89 -27.88 -2.43
CA ASP A 31 -20.89 -28.77 -2.97
C ASP A 31 -20.35 -30.20 -2.86
N ALA A 32 -20.92 -30.98 -1.93
CA ALA A 32 -20.48 -32.35 -1.62
C ALA A 32 -20.55 -33.31 -2.83
N THR A 33 -21.19 -32.88 -3.92
CA THR A 33 -21.27 -33.61 -5.19
C THR A 33 -20.03 -33.50 -6.07
N LYS A 34 -19.12 -32.54 -5.81
CA LYS A 34 -17.90 -32.36 -6.61
C LYS A 34 -16.78 -33.30 -6.19
N ARG A 35 -16.05 -33.86 -7.17
CA ARG A 35 -14.87 -34.68 -6.92
C ARG A 35 -13.75 -33.86 -6.24
N PRO A 36 -12.96 -34.44 -5.32
CA PRO A 36 -11.88 -33.73 -4.63
C PRO A 36 -10.86 -33.08 -5.56
N ASP A 37 -10.53 -33.74 -6.67
CA ASP A 37 -9.56 -33.25 -7.65
C ASP A 37 -10.04 -31.98 -8.36
N SER A 38 -11.34 -31.89 -8.67
CA SER A 38 -11.90 -30.71 -9.34
C SER A 38 -11.99 -29.50 -8.42
N VAL A 39 -12.22 -29.73 -7.11
CA VAL A 39 -12.15 -28.68 -6.09
C VAL A 39 -10.73 -28.16 -5.95
N SER A 40 -9.74 -29.06 -5.86
CA SER A 40 -8.32 -28.69 -5.75
C SER A 40 -7.84 -27.90 -6.97
N GLN A 41 -8.26 -28.31 -8.17
CA GLN A 41 -7.97 -27.59 -9.41
C GLN A 41 -8.62 -26.21 -9.44
N ALA A 42 -9.88 -26.08 -9.00
CA ALA A 42 -10.56 -24.79 -8.93
C ALA A 42 -9.87 -23.81 -7.97
N ILE A 43 -9.41 -24.30 -6.81
CA ILE A 43 -8.64 -23.48 -5.85
C ILE A 43 -7.32 -23.02 -6.47
N LEU A 44 -6.61 -23.93 -7.15
CA LEU A 44 -5.34 -23.59 -7.82
C LEU A 44 -5.53 -22.53 -8.91
N GLU A 45 -6.57 -22.63 -9.73
CA GLU A 45 -6.86 -21.64 -10.78
C GLU A 45 -7.27 -20.28 -10.19
N GLN A 46 -8.10 -20.27 -9.14
CA GLN A 46 -8.43 -19.04 -8.42
C GLN A 46 -7.19 -18.38 -7.81
N TYR A 47 -6.31 -19.19 -7.21
CA TYR A 47 -5.03 -18.73 -6.66
C TYR A 47 -4.16 -18.08 -7.73
N LYS A 48 -3.94 -18.75 -8.88
CA LYS A 48 -3.13 -18.21 -9.99
C LYS A 48 -3.67 -16.86 -10.48
N LEU A 49 -4.98 -16.79 -10.78
CA LEU A 49 -5.62 -15.56 -11.24
C LEU A 49 -5.52 -14.44 -10.20
N TYR A 50 -5.73 -14.76 -8.92
CA TYR A 50 -5.71 -13.76 -7.86
C TYR A 50 -4.29 -13.23 -7.57
N VAL A 51 -3.27 -14.10 -7.63
CA VAL A 51 -1.85 -13.72 -7.53
C VAL A 51 -1.47 -12.82 -8.70
N GLU A 52 -1.85 -13.18 -9.93
CA GLU A 52 -1.59 -12.35 -11.11
C GLU A 52 -2.25 -10.96 -10.99
N MET A 53 -3.50 -10.91 -10.52
CA MET A 53 -4.18 -9.64 -10.24
C MET A 53 -3.51 -8.81 -9.14
N ALA A 54 -2.94 -9.46 -8.12
CA ALA A 54 -2.19 -8.78 -7.08
C ALA A 54 -0.87 -8.18 -7.62
N ASP A 55 -0.18 -8.92 -8.48
CA ASP A 55 1.04 -8.44 -9.13
C ASP A 55 0.78 -7.27 -10.08
N ARG A 56 -0.26 -7.35 -10.92
CA ARG A 56 -0.70 -6.23 -11.78
C ARG A 56 -1.01 -4.96 -10.98
N LEU A 57 -1.59 -5.09 -9.78
CA LEU A 57 -1.82 -3.96 -8.89
C LEU A 57 -0.49 -3.36 -8.38
N SER A 58 0.47 -4.20 -8.03
CA SER A 58 1.82 -3.78 -7.64
C SER A 58 2.49 -2.99 -8.77
N SER A 59 2.42 -3.48 -10.01
CA SER A 59 2.92 -2.78 -11.20
C SER A 59 2.23 -1.42 -11.40
N ARG A 60 0.92 -1.33 -11.20
CA ARG A 60 0.16 -0.07 -11.29
C ARG A 60 0.58 0.96 -10.22
N ARG A 61 0.91 0.50 -9.00
CA ARG A 61 1.49 1.35 -7.96
C ARG A 61 2.84 1.92 -8.41
N GLY A 62 3.70 1.08 -8.99
CA GLY A 62 4.99 1.49 -9.55
C GLY A 62 4.85 2.61 -10.59
N LEU A 63 3.95 2.44 -11.57
CA LEU A 63 3.67 3.46 -12.58
C LEU A 63 3.17 4.78 -11.97
N THR A 64 2.27 4.70 -10.98
CA THR A 64 1.76 5.88 -10.27
C THR A 64 2.88 6.62 -9.55
N ASN A 65 3.79 5.88 -8.89
CA ASN A 65 4.94 6.45 -8.22
C ASN A 65 5.87 7.19 -9.18
N THR A 66 6.21 6.56 -10.31
CA THR A 66 7.06 7.18 -11.34
C THR A 66 6.41 8.43 -11.94
N PHE A 67 5.10 8.40 -12.21
CA PHE A 67 4.38 9.58 -12.72
C PHE A 67 4.54 10.79 -11.79
N PHE A 68 4.25 10.63 -10.50
CA PHE A 68 4.36 11.73 -9.55
C PHE A 68 5.81 12.16 -9.33
N LEU A 69 6.77 11.23 -9.33
CA LEU A 69 8.19 11.56 -9.22
C LEU A 69 8.64 12.46 -10.38
N THR A 70 8.30 12.09 -11.61
CA THR A 70 8.62 12.87 -12.81
C THR A 70 7.96 14.25 -12.75
N LEU A 71 6.67 14.31 -12.38
CA LEU A 71 5.93 15.56 -12.27
C LEU A 71 6.55 16.51 -11.24
N ASN A 72 6.81 16.02 -10.02
CA ASN A 72 7.36 16.86 -8.95
C ASN A 72 8.82 17.28 -9.23
N THR A 73 9.60 16.43 -9.88
CA THR A 73 10.96 16.78 -10.33
C THR A 73 10.92 17.87 -11.39
N ALA A 74 10.04 17.77 -12.39
CA ALA A 74 9.87 18.79 -13.42
C ALA A 74 9.45 20.15 -12.81
N ILE A 75 8.49 20.13 -11.87
CA ILE A 75 8.06 21.32 -11.14
C ILE A 75 9.21 21.93 -10.35
N ALA A 76 9.98 21.12 -9.63
CA ALA A 76 11.13 21.60 -8.86
C ALA A 76 12.18 22.25 -9.77
N SER A 77 12.51 21.62 -10.90
CA SER A 77 13.42 22.19 -11.90
C SER A 77 12.92 23.52 -12.46
N LEU A 78 11.64 23.61 -12.84
CA LEU A 78 11.05 24.87 -13.31
C LEU A 78 11.09 25.95 -12.23
N GLY A 79 10.84 25.60 -10.97
CA GLY A 79 10.93 26.52 -9.84
C GLY A 79 12.35 27.08 -9.65
N THR A 80 13.39 26.26 -9.85
CA THR A 80 14.78 26.74 -9.77
C THR A 80 15.14 27.69 -10.93
N ILE A 81 14.72 27.38 -12.16
CA ILE A 81 14.98 28.21 -13.35
C ILE A 81 14.25 29.54 -13.26
N LEU A 82 13.00 29.54 -12.80
CA LEU A 82 12.14 30.73 -12.69
C LEU A 82 12.30 31.46 -11.35
N SER A 83 13.28 31.09 -10.53
CA SER A 83 13.42 31.58 -9.15
C SER A 83 13.48 33.11 -9.04
N GLU A 84 14.22 33.79 -9.92
CA GLU A 84 14.26 35.26 -9.94
C GLU A 84 12.91 35.88 -10.32
N SER A 85 12.24 35.37 -11.37
CA SER A 85 10.91 35.83 -11.77
C SER A 85 9.84 35.61 -10.70
N LEU A 86 10.02 34.62 -9.82
CA LEU A 86 9.09 34.32 -8.74
C LEU A 86 9.21 35.31 -7.56
N LYS A 87 10.40 35.88 -7.31
CA LYS A 87 10.60 36.88 -6.25
C LYS A 87 9.79 38.16 -6.48
N GLU A 88 9.55 38.51 -7.73
CA GLU A 88 8.76 39.69 -8.12
C GLU A 88 7.23 39.44 -8.05
N ARG A 89 6.78 38.21 -7.81
CA ARG A 89 5.35 37.88 -7.79
C ARG A 89 4.69 38.29 -6.48
N PRO A 90 3.39 38.66 -6.51
CA PRO A 90 2.66 38.97 -5.30
C PRO A 90 2.61 37.74 -4.39
N LYS A 91 2.83 37.97 -3.08
CA LYS A 91 2.87 36.93 -2.04
C LYS A 91 1.66 35.99 -2.07
N ALA A 92 0.47 36.53 -2.35
CA ALA A 92 -0.76 35.74 -2.48
C ALA A 92 -0.66 34.67 -3.58
N ALA A 93 -0.05 34.98 -4.73
CA ALA A 93 0.13 34.02 -5.81
C ALA A 93 1.11 32.89 -5.43
N LEU A 94 2.19 33.22 -4.70
CA LEU A 94 3.15 32.23 -4.22
C LEU A 94 2.54 31.29 -3.17
N TYR A 95 1.70 31.82 -2.26
CA TYR A 95 0.97 30.97 -1.31
C TYR A 95 -0.05 30.06 -2.00
N LEU A 96 -0.78 30.56 -3.00
CA LEU A 96 -1.68 29.73 -3.80
C LEU A 96 -0.91 28.61 -4.51
N LEU A 97 0.23 28.92 -5.12
CA LEU A 97 1.10 27.92 -5.74
C LEU A 97 1.55 26.86 -4.72
N LEU A 98 2.02 27.29 -3.54
CA LEU A 98 2.44 26.37 -2.47
C LEU A 98 1.30 25.44 -2.04
N ILE A 99 0.08 25.96 -1.84
CA ILE A 99 -1.08 25.16 -1.47
C ILE A 99 -1.38 24.09 -2.54
N VAL A 100 -1.29 24.45 -3.83
CA VAL A 100 -1.49 23.49 -4.93
C VAL A 100 -0.43 22.39 -4.88
N LEU A 101 0.84 22.74 -4.70
CA LEU A 101 1.95 21.77 -4.62
C LEU A 101 1.83 20.83 -3.41
N LEU A 102 1.46 21.37 -2.24
CA LEU A 102 1.23 20.59 -1.03
C LEU A 102 0.00 19.68 -1.17
N THR A 103 -1.05 20.16 -1.82
CA THR A 103 -2.24 19.33 -2.09
C THR A 103 -1.90 18.18 -3.02
N GLN A 104 -1.12 18.41 -4.07
CA GLN A 104 -0.69 17.38 -5.00
C GLN A 104 0.21 16.33 -4.33
N THR A 105 1.18 16.74 -3.52
CA THR A 105 2.06 15.81 -2.78
C THR A 105 1.28 15.03 -1.71
N GLY A 106 0.31 15.67 -1.05
CA GLY A 106 -0.63 15.00 -0.15
C GLY A 106 -1.51 13.96 -0.85
N ALA A 107 -2.01 14.27 -2.05
CA ALA A 107 -2.77 13.32 -2.87
C ALA A 107 -1.91 12.12 -3.27
N TRP A 108 -0.67 12.35 -3.70
CA TRP A 108 0.29 11.28 -4.01
C TRP A 108 0.51 10.36 -2.82
N PHE A 109 0.77 10.91 -1.63
CA PHE A 109 0.93 10.14 -0.40
C PHE A 109 -0.32 9.30 -0.08
N ALA A 110 -1.51 9.89 -0.19
CA ALA A 110 -2.77 9.20 0.08
C ALA A 110 -2.99 8.02 -0.89
N ILE A 111 -2.67 8.20 -2.17
CA ILE A 111 -2.77 7.16 -3.20
C ILE A 111 -1.81 6.00 -2.89
N LEU A 112 -0.54 6.28 -2.59
CA LEU A 112 0.43 5.24 -2.21
C LEU A 112 -0.02 4.46 -0.97
N ARG A 113 -0.54 5.17 0.03
CA ARG A 113 -1.07 4.55 1.26
C ARG A 113 -2.28 3.66 0.98
N SER A 114 -3.17 4.07 0.08
CA SER A 114 -4.32 3.27 -0.35
C SER A 114 -3.86 1.99 -1.05
N TYR A 115 -2.90 2.08 -1.98
CA TYR A 115 -2.32 0.91 -2.64
C TYR A 115 -1.67 -0.05 -1.64
N GLN A 116 -0.92 0.45 -0.66
CA GLN A 116 -0.31 -0.39 0.36
C GLN A 116 -1.36 -1.17 1.17
N GLN A 117 -2.45 -0.51 1.58
CA GLN A 117 -3.52 -1.16 2.34
C GLN A 117 -4.21 -2.24 1.52
N LEU A 118 -4.56 -1.95 0.26
CA LEU A 118 -5.19 -2.90 -0.63
C LEU A 118 -4.29 -4.09 -0.92
N ASN A 119 -3.00 -3.85 -1.18
CA ASN A 119 -2.05 -4.92 -1.46
C ASN A 119 -1.86 -5.83 -0.23
N SER A 120 -1.76 -5.24 0.97
CA SER A 120 -1.70 -6.01 2.22
C SER A 120 -2.96 -6.88 2.43
N ALA A 121 -4.14 -6.41 2.05
CA ALA A 121 -5.35 -7.22 2.10
C ALA A 121 -5.31 -8.37 1.09
N LYS A 122 -4.86 -8.12 -0.15
CA LYS A 122 -4.72 -9.15 -1.20
C LYS A 122 -3.75 -10.25 -0.79
N TYR A 123 -2.57 -9.92 -0.26
CA TYR A 123 -1.60 -10.93 0.18
C TYR A 123 -2.11 -11.80 1.34
N ARG A 124 -2.96 -11.26 2.21
CA ARG A 124 -3.63 -12.08 3.25
C ARG A 124 -4.61 -13.09 2.64
N VAL A 125 -5.37 -12.70 1.63
CA VAL A 125 -6.27 -13.61 0.89
C VAL A 125 -5.47 -14.68 0.14
N ILE A 126 -4.35 -14.31 -0.49
CA ILE A 126 -3.41 -15.25 -1.12
C ILE A 126 -2.94 -16.27 -0.09
N GLY A 127 -2.50 -15.84 1.09
CA GLY A 127 -2.05 -16.74 2.14
C GLY A 127 -3.14 -17.69 2.63
N ALA A 128 -4.38 -17.22 2.74
CA ALA A 128 -5.51 -18.08 3.11
C ALA A 128 -5.86 -19.11 2.00
N LEU A 129 -5.63 -18.77 0.72
CA LEU A 129 -5.72 -19.75 -0.38
C LEU A 129 -4.58 -20.77 -0.32
N GLU A 130 -3.35 -20.33 -0.02
CA GLU A 130 -2.18 -21.22 0.11
C GLU A 130 -2.32 -22.27 1.24
N GLU A 131 -3.13 -22.00 2.28
CA GLU A 131 -3.42 -22.99 3.33
C GLU A 131 -4.10 -24.26 2.77
N HIS A 132 -4.72 -24.17 1.59
CA HIS A 132 -5.42 -25.26 0.91
C HIS A 132 -4.60 -25.88 -0.24
N LEU A 133 -3.40 -25.36 -0.50
CA LEU A 133 -2.50 -25.85 -1.53
C LEU A 133 -1.38 -26.70 -0.90
N PRO A 134 -0.76 -27.62 -1.66
CA PRO A 134 0.30 -28.48 -1.14
C PRO A 134 1.56 -27.70 -0.72
N ALA A 135 1.74 -26.50 -1.26
CA ALA A 135 2.85 -25.61 -0.93
C ALA A 135 2.33 -24.19 -0.68
N SER A 136 3.00 -23.49 0.24
CA SER A 136 2.71 -22.10 0.60
C SER A 136 3.98 -21.24 0.46
N PRO A 137 4.37 -20.93 -0.79
CA PRO A 137 5.60 -20.19 -1.07
C PRO A 137 5.56 -18.77 -0.50
N TYR A 138 4.46 -18.01 -0.65
CA TYR A 138 4.42 -16.62 -0.22
C TYR A 138 4.16 -16.48 1.29
N TRP A 139 3.17 -17.21 1.81
CA TRP A 139 2.71 -16.99 3.19
C TRP A 139 3.56 -17.68 4.24
N LYS A 140 4.03 -18.92 3.98
CA LYS A 140 4.89 -19.64 4.93
C LYS A 140 6.37 -19.43 4.64
N ALA A 141 6.83 -19.65 3.41
CA ALA A 141 8.26 -19.64 3.11
C ALA A 141 8.84 -18.23 3.03
N GLU A 142 8.32 -17.37 2.14
CA GLU A 142 8.84 -16.01 1.94
C GLU A 142 8.64 -15.13 3.18
N TRP A 143 7.45 -15.14 3.77
CA TRP A 143 7.19 -14.36 4.99
C TRP A 143 8.07 -14.79 6.17
N ALA A 144 8.41 -16.07 6.31
CA ALA A 144 9.36 -16.54 7.31
C ALA A 144 10.78 -16.07 7.00
N ALA A 145 11.21 -16.16 5.74
CA ALA A 145 12.51 -15.69 5.28
C ALA A 145 12.71 -14.18 5.49
N LEU A 146 11.65 -13.39 5.34
CA LEU A 146 11.63 -11.94 5.59
C LEU A 146 11.50 -11.56 7.08
N GLY A 147 11.70 -12.52 8.00
CA GLY A 147 11.66 -12.27 9.44
C GLY A 147 10.24 -11.98 9.99
N SER A 148 9.20 -12.38 9.26
CA SER A 148 7.79 -12.23 9.64
C SER A 148 7.37 -10.81 10.04
N GLY A 149 8.04 -9.79 9.50
CA GLY A 149 7.82 -8.38 9.84
C GLY A 149 8.26 -7.98 11.25
N ARG A 150 8.98 -8.83 11.98
CA ARG A 150 9.52 -8.54 13.31
C ARG A 150 10.91 -7.88 13.24
N ASP A 151 11.68 -8.20 12.21
CA ASP A 151 13.04 -7.67 12.05
C ASP A 151 13.15 -6.72 10.86
N LYS A 152 13.22 -5.42 11.16
CA LYS A 152 13.43 -4.35 10.15
C LYS A 152 14.83 -4.37 9.55
N ARG A 153 15.79 -5.09 10.17
CA ARG A 153 17.15 -5.25 9.63
C ARG A 153 17.18 -6.26 8.48
N VAL A 154 16.24 -7.22 8.48
CA VAL A 154 16.12 -8.24 7.44
C VAL A 154 15.38 -7.69 6.22
N TYR A 155 14.27 -6.98 6.42
CA TYR A 155 13.50 -6.43 5.32
C TYR A 155 12.93 -5.05 5.63
N TRP A 156 13.32 -4.07 4.82
CA TRP A 156 12.71 -2.76 4.82
C TRP A 156 11.60 -2.70 3.76
N PRO A 157 10.32 -2.53 4.15
CA PRO A 157 9.23 -2.51 3.17
C PRO A 157 9.39 -1.36 2.19
N ILE A 158 9.44 -1.68 0.89
CA ILE A 158 9.56 -0.69 -0.19
C ILE A 158 8.45 0.38 -0.10
N SER A 159 7.24 0.00 0.31
CA SER A 159 6.12 0.93 0.50
C SER A 159 6.37 2.02 1.54
N GLN A 160 7.24 1.79 2.53
CA GLN A 160 7.64 2.83 3.48
C GLN A 160 8.57 3.84 2.81
N VAL A 161 9.50 3.37 1.98
CA VAL A 161 10.41 4.24 1.21
C VAL A 161 9.62 5.09 0.22
N GLU A 162 8.71 4.49 -0.53
CA GLU A 162 7.83 5.20 -1.48
C GLU A 162 7.00 6.30 -0.79
N GLN A 163 6.56 6.09 0.45
CA GLN A 163 5.78 7.07 1.23
C GLN A 163 6.61 8.24 1.78
N ILE A 164 7.92 8.08 1.93
CA ILE A 164 8.81 9.16 2.39
C ILE A 164 9.03 10.19 1.27
N VAL A 165 9.07 9.76 0.02
CA VAL A 165 9.37 10.64 -1.13
C VAL A 165 8.40 11.83 -1.26
N PRO A 166 7.06 11.67 -1.20
CA PRO A 166 6.13 12.80 -1.21
C PRO A 166 6.37 13.80 -0.07
N VAL A 167 6.74 13.30 1.11
CA VAL A 167 7.02 14.15 2.29
C VAL A 167 8.29 14.98 2.06
N LEU A 168 9.33 14.39 1.47
CA LEU A 168 10.54 15.13 1.11
C LEU A 168 10.24 16.25 0.11
N PHE A 169 9.42 16.00 -0.92
CA PHE A 169 9.01 17.07 -1.85
C PHE A 169 8.20 18.17 -1.16
N ALA A 170 7.27 17.82 -0.28
CA ALA A 170 6.52 18.80 0.49
C ALA A 170 7.44 19.68 1.35
N LEU A 171 8.43 19.08 2.02
CA LEU A 171 9.44 19.83 2.79
C LEU A 171 10.30 20.73 1.88
N THR A 172 10.71 20.23 0.72
CA THR A 172 11.45 21.02 -0.27
C THR A 172 10.66 22.24 -0.72
N TYR A 173 9.36 22.10 -1.03
CA TYR A 173 8.52 23.23 -1.43
C TYR A 173 8.35 24.27 -0.32
N VAL A 174 8.19 23.83 0.93
CA VAL A 174 8.15 24.74 2.09
C VAL A 174 9.49 25.44 2.29
N GLY A 175 10.61 24.72 2.17
CA GLY A 175 11.96 25.27 2.28
C GLY A 175 12.27 26.30 1.18
N LEU A 176 11.91 25.99 -0.08
CA LEU A 176 12.05 26.94 -1.20
C LEU A 176 11.23 28.20 -0.98
N MET A 177 10.00 28.07 -0.47
CA MET A 177 9.20 29.23 -0.11
C MET A 177 9.93 30.06 0.95
N ALA A 178 10.42 29.44 2.02
CA ALA A 178 11.14 30.14 3.10
C ALA A 178 12.41 30.88 2.64
N ILE A 179 13.10 30.43 1.58
CA ILE A 179 14.26 31.12 1.00
C ILE A 179 13.87 32.36 0.19
N VAL A 180 12.68 32.35 -0.42
CA VAL A 180 12.15 33.49 -1.19
C VAL A 180 11.70 34.63 -0.25
N TRP A 181 11.52 34.35 1.04
CA TRP A 181 11.21 35.33 2.08
C TRP A 181 12.48 35.88 2.74
#